data_AF-A0A8H3CRW3-F1
#
_entry.id   AF-A0A8H3CRW3-F1
#
_cell.length_a   1.000
_cell.length_b   1.000
_cell.length_c   1.000
_cell.angle_alpha   90.00
_cell.angle_beta   90.00
_cell.angle_gamma   90.00
#
_symmetry.space_group_name_H-M   'P 1'
#
loop_
_entity.id
_entity.type
_entity.pdbx_description
1 polymer ?
#
loop_
_entity_poly.entity_id
_entity_poly.type
_entity_poly.pdbx_seq_one_letter_code
_entity_poly.pdbx_strand_id
1 'polypeptide(L)'
;MGSALRNVAHTRIGHLRPRANDRFTVEAFWVTVEILLLLGLAISKACEEIMQENLPGANITHWENVAEFLLLQASADAETAHRLADQSRSRNKAILCRLLILQIQYEHTAHRCRAAVRNGSLLNRETRDEFVGICARAIQRIRGLQTGVPQDYQARLQRGLLAGVTATKVEWVRVNFVHPLQKLLDAWNNLTRIIEIEIPEQRREQASDRQLVSWEPLVQKYAVLKRVCESLEWPVIITVD
;
A
#
# COMPACT_ATOMS: atom_id res chain seq x y z
N MET A 1 -0.63 18.91 31.05
CA MET A 1 0.52 19.85 30.97
C MET A 1 1.85 19.10 30.89
N GLY A 2 2.08 18.26 29.87
CA GLY A 2 3.28 17.40 29.78
C GLY A 2 4.04 17.46 28.45
N SER A 3 3.52 18.15 27.42
CA SER A 3 4.13 18.20 26.09
C SER A 3 5.08 19.39 25.89
N ALA A 4 4.87 20.50 26.60
CA ALA A 4 5.66 21.71 26.44
C ALA A 4 7.11 21.57 26.96
N LEU A 5 7.32 20.79 28.03
CA LEU A 5 8.65 20.62 28.64
C LEU A 5 9.59 19.71 27.82
N ARG A 6 9.06 18.76 27.04
CA ARG A 6 9.90 17.90 26.18
C ARG A 6 10.49 18.66 24.99
N ASN A 7 9.79 19.66 24.46
CA ASN A 7 10.26 20.43 23.32
C ASN A 7 11.37 21.42 23.71
N VAL A 8 11.31 21.99 24.91
CA VAL A 8 12.29 22.98 25.41
C VAL A 8 13.62 22.31 25.79
N ALA A 9 13.61 21.07 26.26
CA ALA A 9 14.82 20.34 26.64
C ALA A 9 15.74 20.02 25.43
N HIS A 10 15.17 19.80 24.24
CA HIS A 10 15.95 19.47 23.05
C HIS A 10 16.61 20.69 22.39
N THR A 11 16.10 21.91 22.63
CA THR A 11 16.64 23.13 22.01
C THR A 11 17.94 23.58 22.66
N ARG A 12 18.21 23.20 23.92
CA ARG A 12 19.37 23.68 24.70
C ARG A 12 20.66 22.88 24.56
N ILE A 13 20.64 21.71 23.90
CA ILE A 13 21.80 20.79 23.85
C ILE A 13 22.43 20.71 22.44
N GLY A 14 21.94 21.47 21.46
CA GLY A 14 22.52 21.51 20.10
C GLY A 14 22.46 20.18 19.33
N HIS A 15 21.90 19.11 19.90
CA HIS A 15 21.71 17.84 19.25
C HIS A 15 20.38 17.86 18.50
N LEU A 16 20.46 17.92 17.17
CA LEU A 16 19.35 17.58 16.28
C LEU A 16 18.75 16.25 16.76
N ARG A 17 17.43 16.20 16.96
CA ARG A 17 16.72 14.96 17.30
C ARG A 17 17.22 13.85 16.37
N PRO A 18 17.65 12.67 16.86
CA PRO A 18 18.23 11.65 16.00
C PRO A 18 17.22 11.25 14.91
N ARG A 19 17.48 11.63 13.66
CA ARG A 19 16.67 11.23 12.48
C ARG A 19 16.56 9.71 12.33
N ALA A 20 17.44 8.97 13.00
CA ALA A 20 17.39 7.53 13.12
C ALA A 20 16.05 7.04 13.71
N ASN A 21 15.51 7.71 14.73
CA ASN A 21 14.26 7.28 15.36
C ASN A 21 13.09 7.30 14.37
N ASP A 22 12.94 8.38 13.60
CA ASP A 22 11.85 8.51 12.62
C ASP A 22 11.96 7.46 11.50
N ARG A 23 13.20 7.09 11.09
CA ARG A 23 13.45 6.03 10.10
C ARG A 23 12.97 4.67 10.59
N PHE A 24 13.24 4.31 11.85
CA PHE A 24 12.77 3.05 12.44
C PHE A 24 11.27 3.06 12.70
N THR A 25 10.70 4.21 13.09
CA THR A 25 9.26 4.34 13.27
C THR A 25 8.49 4.06 11.98
N VAL A 26 8.92 4.59 10.83
CA VAL A 26 8.27 4.30 9.54
C VAL A 26 8.35 2.81 9.18
N GLU A 27 9.47 2.14 9.48
CA GLU A 27 9.62 0.70 9.23
C GLU A 27 8.71 -0.15 10.15
N ALA A 28 8.58 0.24 11.42
CA ALA A 28 7.65 -0.41 12.34
C ALA A 28 6.18 -0.26 11.89
N PHE A 29 5.81 0.93 11.40
CA PHE A 29 4.50 1.14 10.78
C PHE A 29 4.28 0.21 9.59
N TRP A 30 5.26 0.08 8.70
CA TRP A 30 5.11 -0.79 7.54
C TRP A 30 4.84 -2.25 7.91
N VAL A 31 5.55 -2.78 8.90
CA VAL A 31 5.32 -4.15 9.40
C VAL A 31 3.90 -4.28 9.97
N THR A 32 3.47 -3.30 10.76
CA THR A 32 2.13 -3.31 11.38
C THR A 32 1.03 -3.25 10.31
N VAL A 33 1.17 -2.32 9.35
CA VAL A 33 0.24 -2.17 8.22
C VAL A 33 0.16 -3.45 7.41
N GLU A 34 1.29 -4.10 7.15
CA GLU A 34 1.33 -5.34 6.39
C GLU A 34 0.63 -6.49 7.11
N ILE A 35 0.84 -6.63 8.43
CA ILE A 35 0.14 -7.62 9.25
C ILE A 35 -1.37 -7.38 9.20
N LEU A 36 -1.82 -6.14 9.43
CA LEU A 36 -3.23 -5.78 9.41
C LEU A 36 -3.87 -6.03 8.03
N LEU A 37 -3.17 -5.66 6.96
CA LEU A 37 -3.60 -5.89 5.58
C LEU A 37 -3.76 -7.40 5.31
N LEU A 38 -2.75 -8.20 5.64
CA LEU A 38 -2.78 -9.65 5.41
C LEU A 38 -3.89 -10.34 6.21
N LEU A 39 -4.10 -9.94 7.47
CA LEU A 39 -5.18 -10.47 8.30
C LEU A 39 -6.56 -10.08 7.75
N GLY A 40 -6.77 -8.81 7.38
CA GLY A 40 -8.03 -8.36 6.78
C GLY A 40 -8.33 -9.08 5.47
N LEU A 41 -7.31 -9.29 4.64
CA LEU A 41 -7.42 -10.07 3.40
C LEU A 41 -7.76 -11.54 3.64
N ALA A 42 -7.06 -12.19 4.59
CA ALA A 42 -7.30 -13.59 4.93
C ALA A 42 -8.73 -13.80 5.43
N ILE A 43 -9.21 -12.94 6.32
CA ILE A 43 -10.59 -12.99 6.82
C ILE A 43 -11.58 -12.71 5.70
N SER A 44 -11.32 -11.71 4.85
CA SER A 44 -12.19 -11.43 3.70
C SER A 44 -12.33 -12.61 2.75
N LYS A 45 -11.26 -13.37 2.50
CA LYS A 45 -11.28 -14.55 1.63
C LYS A 45 -11.95 -15.75 2.30
N ALA A 46 -11.67 -15.98 3.57
CA ALA A 46 -12.34 -17.03 4.34
C ALA A 46 -13.87 -16.82 4.37
N CYS A 47 -14.32 -15.56 4.47
CA CYS A 47 -15.75 -15.24 4.37
C CYS A 47 -16.36 -15.56 3.00
N GLU A 48 -15.57 -15.51 1.92
CA GLU A 48 -16.01 -15.86 0.57
C GLU A 48 -16.13 -17.38 0.40
N GLU A 49 -15.16 -18.14 0.92
CA GLU A 49 -15.15 -19.61 0.90
C GLU A 49 -16.31 -20.21 1.72
N ILE A 50 -16.52 -19.72 2.95
CA ILE A 50 -17.62 -20.18 3.84
C ILE A 50 -18.99 -19.99 3.19
N MET A 51 -19.18 -18.94 2.38
CA MET A 51 -20.42 -18.74 1.63
C MET A 51 -20.61 -19.73 0.49
N GLN A 52 -19.54 -20.11 -0.20
CA GLN A 52 -19.64 -21.12 -1.26
C GLN A 52 -20.07 -22.48 -0.70
N GLU A 53 -19.68 -22.78 0.53
CA GLU A 53 -20.02 -24.03 1.23
C GLU A 53 -21.43 -24.04 1.86
N ASN A 54 -22.16 -22.90 1.84
CA ASN A 54 -23.50 -22.74 2.43
C ASN A 54 -23.59 -23.25 3.88
N LEU A 55 -22.57 -23.03 4.69
CA LEU A 55 -22.52 -23.53 6.07
C LEU A 55 -23.53 -22.81 6.98
N PRO A 56 -24.55 -23.50 7.52
CA PRO A 56 -25.54 -22.89 8.40
C PRO A 56 -24.91 -22.45 9.73
N GLY A 57 -25.22 -21.23 10.19
CA GLY A 57 -24.76 -20.69 11.46
C GLY A 57 -23.41 -19.94 11.42
N ALA A 58 -22.78 -19.82 10.24
CA ALA A 58 -21.57 -19.01 10.10
C ALA A 58 -21.88 -17.52 10.30
N ASN A 59 -21.23 -16.89 11.28
CA ASN A 59 -21.41 -15.47 11.58
C ASN A 59 -20.60 -14.57 10.61
N ILE A 60 -20.87 -14.68 9.31
CA ILE A 60 -20.09 -14.06 8.24
C ILE A 60 -20.07 -12.54 8.39
N THR A 61 -21.20 -11.91 8.72
CA THR A 61 -21.29 -10.44 8.86
C THR A 61 -20.36 -9.88 9.93
N HIS A 62 -20.16 -10.58 11.04
CA HIS A 62 -19.22 -10.11 12.06
C HIS A 62 -17.78 -10.21 11.58
N TRP A 63 -17.44 -11.27 10.85
CA TRP A 63 -16.10 -11.43 10.26
C TRP A 63 -15.83 -10.43 9.13
N GLU A 64 -16.86 -10.07 8.34
CA GLU A 64 -16.77 -8.97 7.38
C GLU A 64 -16.42 -7.66 8.08
N ASN A 65 -17.12 -7.32 9.16
CA ASN A 65 -16.85 -6.10 9.93
C ASN A 65 -15.43 -6.09 10.52
N VAL A 66 -14.92 -7.24 10.96
CA VAL A 66 -13.53 -7.38 11.43
C VAL A 66 -12.55 -7.15 10.27
N ALA A 67 -12.79 -7.73 9.10
CA ALA A 67 -11.95 -7.51 7.94
C ALA A 67 -11.93 -6.03 7.52
N GLU A 68 -13.10 -5.39 7.47
CA GLU A 68 -13.23 -3.96 7.17
C GLU A 68 -12.47 -3.10 8.19
N PHE A 69 -12.64 -3.38 9.49
CA PHE A 69 -11.92 -2.69 10.55
C PHE A 69 -10.40 -2.78 10.38
N LEU A 70 -9.86 -3.97 10.11
CA LEU A 70 -8.42 -4.17 9.92
C LEU A 70 -7.89 -3.42 8.70
N LEU A 71 -8.63 -3.41 7.59
CA LEU A 71 -8.26 -2.69 6.37
C LEU A 71 -8.30 -1.17 6.56
N LEU A 72 -9.30 -0.65 7.29
CA LEU A 72 -9.38 0.76 7.65
C LEU A 72 -8.22 1.18 8.55
N GLN A 73 -7.90 0.37 9.56
CA GLN A 73 -6.77 0.63 10.45
C GLN A 73 -5.44 0.61 9.68
N ALA A 74 -5.24 -0.37 8.79
CA ALA A 74 -4.07 -0.43 7.92
C ALA A 74 -3.93 0.84 7.07
N SER A 75 -5.03 1.39 6.56
CA SER A 75 -5.03 2.65 5.80
C SER A 75 -4.59 3.84 6.66
N ALA A 76 -5.16 3.97 7.87
CA ALA A 76 -4.81 5.05 8.79
C ALA A 76 -3.33 5.02 9.22
N ASP A 77 -2.81 3.82 9.46
CA ASP A 77 -1.41 3.60 9.81
C ASP A 77 -0.47 3.87 8.62
N ALA A 78 -0.86 3.48 7.40
CA ALA A 78 -0.10 3.77 6.18
C ALA A 78 -0.02 5.27 5.88
N GLU A 79 -1.11 6.02 6.09
CA GLU A 79 -1.11 7.48 5.99
C GLU A 79 -0.22 8.13 7.05
N THR A 80 -0.23 7.60 8.28
CA THR A 80 0.66 8.05 9.35
C THR A 80 2.13 7.82 8.98
N ALA A 81 2.45 6.64 8.47
CA ALA A 81 3.79 6.30 7.97
C ALA A 81 4.22 7.24 6.83
N HIS A 82 3.31 7.56 5.90
CA HIS A 82 3.60 8.49 4.81
C HIS A 82 3.94 9.89 5.31
N ARG A 83 3.14 10.43 6.25
CA ARG A 83 3.40 11.75 6.86
C ARG A 83 4.76 11.78 7.56
N LEU A 84 5.10 10.75 8.33
CA LEU A 84 6.40 10.65 9.00
C LEU A 84 7.56 10.53 8.00
N ALA A 85 7.39 9.77 6.93
CA ALA A 85 8.38 9.64 5.86
C ALA A 85 8.63 10.99 5.14
N ASP A 86 7.57 11.76 4.90
CA ASP A 86 7.67 13.08 4.27
C ASP A 86 8.35 14.11 5.20
N GLN A 87 7.93 14.15 6.47
CA GLN A 87 8.52 15.02 7.51
C GLN A 87 10.01 14.72 7.76
N SER A 88 10.40 13.44 7.76
CA SER A 88 11.80 13.01 7.87
C SER A 88 12.61 13.18 6.58
N ARG A 89 12.00 13.72 5.51
CA ARG A 89 12.59 13.91 4.17
C ARG A 89 13.11 12.60 3.55
N SER A 90 12.54 11.47 3.95
CA SER A 90 12.90 10.16 3.42
C SER A 90 12.09 9.85 2.16
N ARG A 91 12.56 10.39 1.03
CA ARG A 91 11.83 10.37 -0.26
C ARG A 91 11.44 8.96 -0.71
N ASN A 92 12.37 8.01 -0.65
CA ASN A 92 12.13 6.64 -1.06
C ASN A 92 11.05 6.00 -0.19
N LYS A 93 11.09 6.24 1.12
CA LYS A 93 10.06 5.76 2.04
C LYS A 93 8.71 6.41 1.76
N ALA A 94 8.68 7.72 1.49
CA ALA A 94 7.45 8.42 1.18
C ALA A 94 6.80 7.87 -0.11
N ILE A 95 7.60 7.59 -1.15
CA ILE A 95 7.14 6.94 -2.40
C ILE A 95 6.56 5.55 -2.11
N LEU A 96 7.23 4.73 -1.32
CA LEU A 96 6.75 3.39 -0.94
C LEU A 96 5.46 3.46 -0.10
N CYS A 97 5.36 4.42 0.83
CA CYS A 97 4.13 4.63 1.60
C CYS A 97 2.95 5.00 0.69
N ARG A 98 3.18 5.80 -0.36
CA ARG A 98 2.12 6.12 -1.34
C ARG A 98 1.62 4.87 -2.04
N LEU A 99 2.54 4.01 -2.47
CA LEU A 99 2.19 2.74 -3.09
C LEU A 99 1.39 1.85 -2.14
N LEU A 100 1.82 1.75 -0.87
CA LEU A 100 1.14 1.00 0.18
C LEU A 100 -0.28 1.54 0.46
N ILE A 101 -0.46 2.86 0.49
CA ILE A 101 -1.79 3.48 0.66
C ILE A 101 -2.70 3.09 -0.50
N LEU A 102 -2.25 3.25 -1.74
CA LEU A 102 -3.09 2.93 -2.92
C LEU A 102 -3.46 1.45 -2.96
N GLN A 103 -2.54 0.59 -2.53
CA GLN A 103 -2.73 -0.84 -2.39
C GLN A 103 -3.83 -1.17 -1.37
N ILE A 104 -3.78 -0.58 -0.17
CA ILE A 104 -4.79 -0.81 0.87
C ILE A 104 -6.15 -0.28 0.41
N GLN A 105 -6.18 0.86 -0.28
CA GLN A 105 -7.42 1.42 -0.84
C GLN A 105 -8.08 0.48 -1.86
N TYR A 106 -7.28 -0.17 -2.71
CA TYR A 106 -7.78 -1.19 -3.62
C TYR A 106 -8.43 -2.35 -2.86
N GLU A 107 -7.73 -2.89 -1.86
CA GLU A 107 -8.24 -4.05 -1.13
C GLU A 107 -9.46 -3.78 -0.28
N HIS A 108 -9.48 -2.62 0.36
CA HIS A 108 -10.66 -2.18 1.08
C HIS A 108 -11.87 -2.07 0.13
N THR A 109 -11.66 -1.53 -1.08
CA THR A 109 -12.73 -1.43 -2.08
C THR A 109 -13.15 -2.79 -2.61
N ALA A 110 -12.19 -3.68 -2.89
CA ALA A 110 -12.46 -5.05 -3.34
C ALA A 110 -13.22 -5.85 -2.27
N HIS A 111 -12.86 -5.70 -0.99
CA HIS A 111 -13.58 -6.28 0.13
C HIS A 111 -15.02 -5.78 0.20
N ARG A 112 -15.22 -4.45 0.18
CA ARG A 112 -16.57 -3.85 0.16
C ARG A 112 -17.39 -4.31 -1.03
N CYS A 113 -16.78 -4.44 -2.22
CA CYS A 113 -17.43 -4.98 -3.40
C CYS A 113 -17.87 -6.44 -3.18
N ARG A 114 -16.98 -7.32 -2.69
CA ARG A 114 -17.34 -8.71 -2.36
C ARG A 114 -18.46 -8.78 -1.32
N ALA A 115 -18.46 -7.93 -0.30
CA ALA A 115 -19.55 -7.84 0.67
C ALA A 115 -20.88 -7.41 0.02
N ALA A 116 -20.83 -6.39 -0.86
CA ALA A 116 -21.99 -5.91 -1.61
C ALA A 116 -22.57 -6.95 -2.59
N VAL A 117 -21.71 -7.80 -3.18
CA VAL A 117 -22.14 -8.93 -4.01
C VAL A 117 -22.86 -9.99 -3.18
N ARG A 118 -22.37 -10.24 -1.96
CA ARG A 118 -22.90 -11.27 -1.05
C ARG A 118 -24.25 -10.87 -0.46
N ASN A 119 -24.40 -9.63 -0.05
CA ASN A 119 -25.67 -9.11 0.49
C ASN A 119 -26.66 -8.63 -0.59
N GLY A 120 -26.31 -8.78 -1.88
CA GLY A 120 -27.16 -8.39 -3.02
C GLY A 120 -27.22 -6.89 -3.29
N SER A 121 -26.51 -6.05 -2.52
CA SER A 121 -26.53 -4.59 -2.69
C SER A 121 -25.96 -4.14 -4.04
N LEU A 122 -25.08 -4.94 -4.69
CA LEU A 122 -24.54 -4.61 -6.01
C LEU A 122 -25.58 -4.72 -7.14
N LEU A 123 -26.76 -5.30 -6.88
CA LEU A 123 -27.90 -5.27 -7.80
C LEU A 123 -28.53 -3.88 -7.86
N ASN A 124 -28.42 -3.09 -6.79
CA ASN A 124 -28.83 -1.69 -6.78
C ASN A 124 -27.89 -0.89 -7.70
N ARG A 125 -28.49 -0.18 -8.66
CA ARG A 125 -27.79 0.71 -9.58
C ARG A 125 -27.00 1.80 -8.86
N GLU A 126 -27.56 2.40 -7.82
CA GLU A 126 -26.89 3.47 -7.06
C GLU A 126 -25.60 2.97 -6.41
N THR A 127 -25.66 1.82 -5.74
CA THR A 127 -24.48 1.15 -5.15
C THR A 127 -23.44 0.82 -6.22
N ARG A 128 -23.87 0.32 -7.38
CA ARG A 128 -22.97 0.01 -8.50
C ARG A 128 -22.28 1.28 -9.03
N ASP A 129 -23.05 2.34 -9.25
CA ASP A 129 -22.54 3.64 -9.71
C ASP A 129 -21.56 4.25 -8.69
N GLU A 130 -21.80 4.07 -7.38
CA GLU A 130 -20.84 4.45 -6.32
C GLU A 130 -19.50 3.73 -6.50
N PHE A 131 -19.50 2.40 -6.64
CA PHE A 131 -18.29 1.61 -6.82
C PHE A 131 -17.54 1.96 -8.11
N VAL A 132 -18.26 2.11 -9.24
CA VAL A 132 -17.67 2.58 -10.50
C VAL A 132 -17.03 3.96 -10.32
N GLY A 133 -17.70 4.87 -9.62
CA GLY A 133 -17.17 6.18 -9.28
C GLY A 133 -15.91 6.13 -8.41
N ILE A 134 -15.85 5.22 -7.43
CA ILE A 134 -14.65 4.98 -6.60
C ILE A 134 -13.49 4.51 -7.49
N CYS A 135 -13.73 3.50 -8.34
CA CYS A 135 -12.72 2.98 -9.26
C CYS A 135 -12.20 4.06 -10.23
N ALA A 136 -13.09 4.85 -10.83
CA ALA A 136 -12.72 5.92 -11.75
C ALA A 136 -11.80 6.97 -11.08
N ARG A 137 -12.13 7.39 -9.85
CA ARG A 137 -11.29 8.33 -9.08
C ARG A 137 -9.92 7.73 -8.75
N ALA A 138 -9.88 6.45 -8.35
CA ALA A 138 -8.63 5.76 -8.05
C ALA A 138 -7.74 5.62 -9.29
N ILE A 139 -8.31 5.22 -10.43
CA ILE A 139 -7.62 5.12 -11.72
C ILE A 139 -7.03 6.47 -12.14
N GLN A 140 -7.82 7.55 -12.06
CA GLN A 140 -7.36 8.89 -12.39
C GLN A 140 -6.19 9.32 -11.49
N ARG A 141 -6.29 9.06 -10.17
CA ARG A 141 -5.23 9.34 -9.21
C ARG A 141 -3.95 8.56 -9.53
N ILE A 142 -4.06 7.27 -9.85
CA ILE A 142 -2.93 6.41 -10.21
C ILE A 142 -2.24 6.93 -11.47
N ARG A 143 -3.00 7.25 -12.53
CA ARG A 143 -2.46 7.83 -13.78
C ARG A 143 -1.71 9.13 -13.54
N GLY A 144 -2.23 10.01 -12.68
CA GLY A 144 -1.54 11.25 -12.29
C GLY A 144 -0.22 10.98 -11.56
N LEU A 145 -0.16 9.93 -10.73
CA LEU A 145 1.06 9.56 -10.00
C LEU A 145 2.12 8.88 -10.88
N GLN A 146 1.71 8.16 -11.93
CA GLN A 146 2.62 7.50 -12.88
C GLN A 146 3.56 8.50 -13.58
N THR A 147 3.07 9.71 -13.86
CA THR A 147 3.86 10.77 -14.48
C THR A 147 4.45 11.73 -13.45
N GLY A 148 3.65 12.14 -12.45
CA GLY A 148 4.06 13.16 -11.49
C GLY A 148 5.20 12.73 -10.57
N VAL A 149 5.19 11.48 -10.05
CA VAL A 149 6.20 11.04 -9.08
C VAL A 149 7.60 10.91 -9.72
N PRO A 150 7.77 10.27 -10.89
CA PRO A 150 9.07 10.25 -11.57
C PRO A 150 9.58 11.64 -11.94
N GLN A 151 8.71 12.53 -12.45
CA GLN A 151 9.08 13.90 -12.81
C GLN A 151 9.53 14.72 -11.59
N ASP A 152 8.77 14.69 -10.51
CA ASP A 152 9.11 15.36 -9.25
C ASP A 152 10.44 14.83 -8.68
N TYR A 153 10.63 13.51 -8.75
CA TYR A 153 11.84 12.88 -8.27
C TYR A 153 13.07 13.30 -9.11
N GLN A 154 12.95 13.27 -10.44
CA GLN A 154 14.01 13.69 -11.37
C GLN A 154 14.34 15.18 -11.25
N ALA A 155 13.34 16.06 -11.21
CA ALA A 155 13.54 17.51 -11.06
C ALA A 155 14.24 17.89 -9.74
N ARG A 156 14.09 17.05 -8.70
CA ARG A 156 14.76 17.22 -7.41
C ARG A 156 16.14 16.56 -7.36
N LEU A 157 16.46 15.64 -8.27
CA LEU A 157 17.79 15.06 -8.44
C LEU A 157 18.71 15.95 -9.27
N GLN A 158 18.20 16.54 -10.35
CA GLN A 158 18.97 17.47 -11.20
C GLN A 158 19.46 18.71 -10.44
N ARG A 159 18.77 19.10 -9.37
CA ARG A 159 19.19 20.18 -8.47
C ARG A 159 20.34 19.80 -7.53
N GLY A 160 20.83 18.55 -7.53
CA GLY A 160 21.64 18.03 -6.42
C GLY A 160 22.87 17.19 -6.71
N LEU A 161 23.10 16.57 -7.89
CA LEU A 161 24.26 15.66 -8.07
C LEU A 161 24.63 15.27 -9.52
N LEU A 162 25.86 14.73 -9.67
CA LEU A 162 26.54 14.19 -10.86
C LEU A 162 25.74 13.11 -11.63
N ALA A 163 25.90 13.07 -12.95
CA ALA A 163 25.11 12.26 -13.90
C ALA A 163 25.00 10.75 -13.57
N GLY A 164 26.05 10.12 -13.05
CA GLY A 164 26.06 8.68 -12.74
C GLY A 164 25.09 8.26 -11.61
N VAL A 165 24.96 9.10 -10.57
CA VAL A 165 24.03 8.86 -9.44
C VAL A 165 22.57 9.03 -9.86
N THR A 166 22.34 9.78 -10.93
CA THR A 166 21.00 10.05 -11.46
C THR A 166 20.41 8.81 -12.16
N ALA A 167 21.21 8.07 -12.94
CA ALA A 167 20.76 6.87 -13.65
C ALA A 167 20.27 5.77 -12.69
N THR A 168 21.05 5.45 -11.65
CA THR A 168 20.69 4.44 -10.63
C THR A 168 19.40 4.81 -9.88
N LYS A 169 19.21 6.11 -9.61
CA LYS A 169 18.03 6.59 -8.87
C LYS A 169 16.76 6.62 -9.73
N VAL A 170 16.88 6.92 -11.03
CA VAL A 170 15.75 6.80 -11.97
C VAL A 170 15.30 5.34 -12.08
N GLU A 171 16.25 4.42 -12.22
CA GLU A 171 15.96 2.99 -12.26
C GLU A 171 15.29 2.50 -10.97
N TRP A 172 15.74 2.98 -9.81
CA TRP A 172 15.10 2.66 -8.54
C TRP A 172 13.61 3.05 -8.52
N VAL A 173 13.24 4.24 -9.00
CA VAL A 173 11.83 4.67 -9.07
C VAL A 173 11.04 3.82 -10.05
N ARG A 174 11.64 3.47 -11.19
CA ARG A 174 11.00 2.61 -12.19
C ARG A 174 10.61 1.26 -11.58
N VAL A 175 11.57 0.60 -10.92
CA VAL A 175 11.39 -0.74 -10.31
C VAL A 175 10.48 -0.71 -9.09
N ASN A 176 10.67 0.25 -8.19
CA ASN A 176 10.02 0.24 -6.87
C ASN A 176 8.69 1.01 -6.83
N PHE A 177 8.38 1.79 -7.86
CA PHE A 177 7.15 2.58 -7.91
C PHE A 177 6.37 2.40 -9.21
N VAL A 178 6.98 2.68 -10.37
CA VAL A 178 6.25 2.69 -11.65
C VAL A 178 5.70 1.30 -11.99
N HIS A 179 6.52 0.25 -11.91
CA HIS A 179 6.07 -1.11 -12.21
C HIS A 179 4.98 -1.60 -11.26
N PRO A 180 5.13 -1.52 -9.92
CA PRO A 180 4.05 -1.86 -8.99
C PRO A 180 2.78 -1.04 -9.20
N LEU A 181 2.91 0.25 -9.51
CA LEU A 181 1.78 1.14 -9.75
C LEU A 181 1.00 0.75 -11.01
N GLN A 182 1.68 0.24 -12.04
CA GLN A 182 1.02 -0.32 -13.22
C GLN A 182 0.21 -1.57 -12.87
N LYS A 183 0.76 -2.51 -12.10
CA LYS A 183 0.02 -3.68 -11.64
C LYS A 183 -1.24 -3.29 -10.87
N LEU A 184 -1.14 -2.25 -10.05
CA LEU A 184 -2.29 -1.73 -9.30
C LEU A 184 -3.33 -1.10 -10.22
N LEU A 185 -2.91 -0.34 -11.24
CA LEU A 185 -3.81 0.19 -12.27
C LEU A 185 -4.58 -0.93 -12.97
N ASP A 186 -3.91 -2.01 -13.35
CA ASP A 186 -4.51 -3.17 -13.99
C ASP A 186 -5.54 -3.85 -13.06
N ALA A 187 -5.22 -3.97 -11.77
CA ALA A 187 -6.12 -4.51 -10.76
C ALA A 187 -7.40 -3.66 -10.60
N TRP A 188 -7.27 -2.33 -10.58
CA TRP A 188 -8.43 -1.42 -10.55
C TRP A 188 -9.29 -1.52 -11.81
N ASN A 189 -8.68 -1.55 -12.99
CA ASN A 189 -9.41 -1.72 -14.25
C ASN A 189 -10.19 -3.05 -14.26
N ASN A 190 -9.58 -4.13 -13.76
CA ASN A 190 -10.24 -5.42 -13.65
C ASN A 190 -11.42 -5.39 -12.65
N LEU A 191 -11.26 -4.70 -11.52
CA LEU A 191 -12.35 -4.54 -10.56
C LEU A 191 -13.55 -3.79 -11.18
N THR A 192 -13.30 -2.69 -11.89
CA THR A 192 -14.35 -1.96 -12.64
C THR A 192 -15.09 -2.89 -13.59
N ARG A 193 -14.35 -3.68 -14.38
CA ARG A 193 -14.93 -4.64 -15.32
C ARG A 193 -15.80 -5.69 -14.61
N ILE A 194 -15.39 -6.19 -13.45
CA ILE A 194 -16.19 -7.14 -12.66
C ILE A 194 -17.51 -6.48 -12.21
N ILE A 195 -17.44 -5.25 -11.69
CA ILE A 195 -18.62 -4.50 -11.22
C ILE A 195 -19.61 -4.22 -12.37
N GLU A 196 -19.10 -3.92 -13.56
CA GLU A 196 -19.90 -3.65 -14.75
C GLU A 196 -20.50 -4.91 -15.38
N ILE A 197 -19.78 -6.04 -15.36
CA ILE A 197 -20.20 -7.30 -15.99
C ILE A 197 -21.13 -8.13 -15.10
N GLU A 198 -21.08 -8.00 -13.77
CA GLU A 198 -21.85 -8.86 -12.85
C GLU A 198 -23.38 -8.72 -13.02
N ILE A 199 -23.91 -9.51 -13.95
CA ILE A 199 -25.26 -10.07 -14.01
C ILE A 199 -25.18 -11.43 -13.27
N PRO A 200 -26.07 -11.73 -12.32
CA PRO A 200 -25.92 -12.84 -11.37
C PRO A 200 -25.80 -14.26 -11.97
N GLU A 201 -26.15 -14.47 -13.24
CA GLU A 201 -26.22 -15.80 -13.87
C GLU A 201 -24.85 -16.44 -14.18
N GLN A 202 -23.77 -15.66 -14.27
CA GLN A 202 -22.44 -16.15 -14.68
C GLN A 202 -21.52 -16.65 -13.55
N ARG A 203 -22.05 -16.73 -12.31
CA ARG A 203 -21.24 -17.00 -11.10
C ARG A 203 -20.70 -18.45 -10.99
N ARG A 204 -21.21 -19.41 -11.78
CA ARG A 204 -20.90 -20.85 -11.60
C ARG A 204 -19.66 -21.37 -12.32
N GLU A 205 -19.18 -20.72 -13.39
CA GLU A 205 -18.10 -21.28 -14.22
C GLU A 205 -16.72 -20.62 -14.05
N GLN A 206 -16.63 -19.44 -13.41
CA GLN A 206 -15.38 -18.67 -13.37
C GLN A 206 -14.63 -18.71 -12.03
N ALA A 207 -15.08 -19.52 -11.06
CA ALA A 207 -14.53 -19.52 -9.72
C ALA A 207 -13.07 -20.03 -9.63
N SER A 208 -12.57 -20.81 -10.61
CA SER A 208 -11.20 -21.35 -10.56
C SER A 208 -10.11 -20.40 -11.08
N ASP A 209 -10.45 -19.40 -11.90
CA ASP A 209 -9.46 -18.59 -12.65
C ASP A 209 -9.22 -17.19 -12.06
N ARG A 210 -9.96 -16.79 -11.03
CA ARG A 210 -9.81 -15.47 -10.38
C ARG A 210 -8.68 -15.46 -9.34
N GLN A 211 -7.54 -16.08 -9.67
CA GLN A 211 -6.29 -15.96 -8.92
C GLN A 211 -5.67 -14.58 -9.17
N LEU A 212 -6.40 -13.51 -8.86
CA LEU A 212 -5.96 -12.15 -9.11
C LEU A 212 -5.12 -11.66 -7.95
N VAL A 213 -3.82 -11.61 -8.27
CA VAL A 213 -2.70 -11.05 -7.54
C VAL A 213 -2.24 -11.94 -6.40
N SER A 214 -1.30 -12.84 -6.73
CA SER A 214 -0.29 -13.26 -5.77
C SER A 214 0.39 -11.99 -5.25
N TRP A 215 0.06 -11.68 -4.02
CA TRP A 215 0.65 -10.60 -3.27
C TRP A 215 2.12 -10.85 -3.08
N GLU A 216 2.97 -10.02 -3.68
CA GLU A 216 4.34 -9.89 -3.21
C GLU A 216 4.42 -8.73 -2.23
N PRO A 217 4.77 -8.98 -0.96
CA PRO A 217 4.91 -7.92 0.02
C PRO A 217 6.02 -6.95 -0.39
N LEU A 218 5.59 -5.79 -0.91
CA LEU A 218 6.46 -4.72 -1.41
C LEU A 218 7.42 -4.20 -0.33
N VAL A 219 6.95 -4.15 0.91
CA VAL A 219 7.72 -3.75 2.09
C VAL A 219 8.80 -4.78 2.41
N GLN A 220 8.48 -6.07 2.44
CA GLN A 220 9.45 -7.13 2.69
C GLN A 220 10.49 -7.21 1.57
N LYS A 221 10.08 -7.08 0.30
CA LYS A 221 11.01 -6.95 -0.83
C LYS A 221 11.94 -5.75 -0.67
N TYR A 222 11.41 -4.59 -0.31
CA TYR A 222 12.24 -3.41 -0.06
C TYR A 222 13.20 -3.61 1.13
N ALA A 223 12.75 -4.22 2.23
CA ALA A 223 13.59 -4.53 3.37
C ALA A 223 14.72 -5.50 3.01
N VAL A 224 14.44 -6.50 2.16
CA VAL A 224 15.44 -7.43 1.62
C VAL A 224 16.41 -6.70 0.69
N LEU A 225 15.92 -5.92 -0.28
CA LEU A 225 16.74 -5.13 -1.21
C LEU A 225 17.65 -4.14 -0.47
N LYS A 226 17.14 -3.49 0.58
CA LYS A 226 17.90 -2.58 1.42
C LYS A 226 19.05 -3.29 2.15
N ARG A 227 18.82 -4.49 2.70
CA ARG A 227 19.88 -5.31 3.32
C ARG A 227 20.96 -5.71 2.31
N VAL A 228 20.55 -6.03 1.08
CA VAL A 228 21.49 -6.39 -0.01
C VAL A 228 22.30 -5.18 -0.48
N CYS A 229 21.68 -4.01 -0.67
CA CYS A 229 22.41 -2.79 -1.03
C CYS A 229 23.30 -2.26 0.09
N GLU A 230 22.87 -2.29 1.36
CA GLU A 230 23.70 -1.87 2.51
C GLU A 230 24.88 -2.86 2.74
N SER A 231 24.77 -4.13 2.29
CA SER A 231 25.87 -5.12 2.32
C SER A 231 26.92 -4.95 1.22
N LEU A 232 26.64 -4.12 0.20
CA LEU A 232 27.56 -3.82 -0.91
C LEU A 232 28.33 -2.49 -0.71
N GLU A 233 28.07 -1.77 0.39
CA GLU A 233 28.71 -0.47 0.70
C GLU A 233 29.94 -0.57 1.63
N TRP A 234 30.51 -1.76 1.84
CA TRP A 234 31.78 -1.91 2.58
C TRP A 234 32.82 -2.69 1.77
N PRO A 235 33.80 -2.04 1.13
CA PRO A 235 35.12 -2.64 1.06
C PRO A 235 35.73 -2.50 2.46
N VAL A 236 35.77 -3.62 3.19
CA VAL A 236 36.71 -3.77 4.31
C VAL A 236 38.11 -3.69 3.71
N ILE A 237 38.65 -2.48 3.59
CA ILE A 237 40.09 -2.27 3.42
C ILE A 237 40.64 -2.21 4.85
N ILE A 238 40.97 -3.37 5.39
CA ILE A 238 41.98 -3.47 6.45
C ILE A 238 43.30 -3.57 5.70
N THR A 239 43.96 -2.44 5.50
CA THR A 239 45.41 -2.43 5.27
C THR A 239 46.06 -2.63 6.63
N VAL A 240 46.69 -3.79 6.80
CA VAL A 240 47.65 -4.06 7.86
C VAL A 240 48.96 -3.40 7.44
N ASP A 241 49.38 -2.38 8.18
CA ASP A 241 50.79 -2.04 8.38
C ASP A 241 51.08 -2.17 9.88
#